data_AF-A0A972UUJ7-F1
#
_entry.id   AF-A0A972UUJ7-F1
#
_cell.length_a   1.000
_cell.length_b   1.000
_cell.length_c   1.000
_cell.angle_alpha   90.00
_cell.angle_beta   90.00
_cell.angle_gamma   90.00
#
_symmetry.space_group_name_H-M   'P 1'
#
loop_
_entity.id
_entity.type
_entity.pdbx_description
1 polymer ?
#
loop_
_entity_poly.entity_id
_entity_poly.type
_entity_poly.pdbx_seq_one_letter_code
_entity_poly.pdbx_strand_id
1 'polypeptide(L)'
;MSKPILKFENNQIFEINGFSKKDFIGEYSELQLAEILANEWIIDCLDCGKHKYCRYGVSNFKNTSNSESYRCNFAVVSLKNFIINTSHAIVDSSNKIKQKYLDSAYYFTTYLLKSEQLNSILVDNEKFKHYGWDTKAYSGLIIPIRDVLNKLSENLKCIPDLFMQTSILLVEGESEMTFINSTRGINNVYRMEHFNVECYKGGGNKKLARIEMLLDKYKDIGYSIYFQGDRDGKENQTGYESFFQYVESGYLKKENIFQFKFDFETALPKQLLYNILIKFDELNNITFEEFDEKTNDKSVNNNLLKEFNINTKTKSLKKRIAHEAGKAFLFLNPLDREQFMKSELGQFVDFLKRIQ
;
A
#
# COMPACT_ATOMS: atom_id res chain seq x y z
N MET A 1 -39.73 -2.71 -0.92
CA MET A 1 -38.81 -3.88 -0.99
C MET A 1 -38.54 -4.33 0.43
N SER A 2 -38.75 -5.62 0.75
CA SER A 2 -38.36 -6.18 2.05
C SER A 2 -36.86 -6.09 2.21
N LYS A 3 -36.37 -5.61 3.36
CA LYS A 3 -34.94 -5.57 3.64
C LYS A 3 -34.39 -7.00 3.69
N PRO A 4 -33.17 -7.25 3.17
CA PRO A 4 -32.59 -8.59 3.18
C PRO A 4 -32.40 -9.09 4.62
N ILE A 5 -32.67 -10.38 4.83
CA ILE A 5 -32.46 -11.09 6.10
C ILE A 5 -31.12 -11.83 6.03
N LEU A 6 -30.28 -11.64 7.04
CA LEU A 6 -28.98 -12.30 7.16
C LEU A 6 -29.12 -13.55 8.00
N LYS A 7 -28.89 -14.72 7.39
CA LYS A 7 -28.92 -16.02 8.07
C LYS A 7 -27.53 -16.51 8.43
N PHE A 8 -27.33 -16.89 9.68
CA PHE A 8 -26.09 -17.46 10.23
C PHE A 8 -26.40 -18.81 10.87
N GLU A 9 -25.73 -19.87 10.45
CA GLU A 9 -26.05 -21.25 10.91
C GLU A 9 -24.90 -21.90 11.67
N ASN A 10 -23.65 -21.64 11.25
CA ASN A 10 -22.43 -22.18 11.85
C ASN A 10 -21.37 -21.07 11.94
N ASN A 11 -21.78 -19.91 12.44
CA ASN A 11 -20.92 -18.76 12.60
C ASN A 11 -20.65 -18.49 14.07
N GLN A 12 -19.60 -17.72 14.32
CA GLN A 12 -19.19 -17.32 15.65
C GLN A 12 -18.84 -15.84 15.65
N ILE A 13 -18.98 -15.19 16.80
CA ILE A 13 -18.50 -13.82 17.02
C ILE A 13 -17.46 -13.80 18.12
N PHE A 14 -16.51 -12.88 18.02
CA PHE A 14 -15.57 -12.64 19.10
C PHE A 14 -16.29 -12.20 20.37
N GLU A 15 -15.80 -12.68 21.51
CA GLU A 15 -16.09 -12.04 22.79
C GLU A 15 -15.28 -10.74 22.89
N ILE A 16 -15.68 -9.86 23.82
CA ILE A 16 -15.08 -8.53 23.96
C ILE A 16 -13.57 -8.53 24.24
N ASN A 17 -13.06 -9.63 24.83
CA ASN A 17 -11.65 -9.81 25.12
C ASN A 17 -10.81 -10.07 23.85
N GLY A 18 -11.44 -10.47 22.73
CA GLY A 18 -10.79 -10.82 21.48
C GLY A 18 -10.02 -12.14 21.46
N PHE A 19 -10.06 -12.93 22.54
CA PHE A 19 -9.32 -14.19 22.68
C PHE A 19 -10.21 -15.41 22.45
N SER A 20 -11.51 -15.29 22.69
CA SER A 20 -12.50 -16.35 22.52
C SER A 20 -13.57 -15.93 21.51
N LYS A 21 -14.22 -16.94 20.93
CA LYS A 21 -15.40 -16.77 20.10
C LYS A 21 -16.55 -17.57 20.70
N LYS A 22 -17.77 -17.07 20.52
CA LYS A 22 -19.01 -17.75 20.89
C LYS A 22 -19.90 -17.95 19.67
N ASP A 23 -20.73 -18.98 19.73
CA ASP A 23 -21.63 -19.31 18.62
C ASP A 23 -22.63 -18.18 18.35
N PHE A 24 -22.88 -17.95 17.07
CA PHE A 24 -23.74 -16.89 16.57
C PHE A 24 -24.62 -17.45 15.45
N ILE A 25 -25.81 -17.86 15.85
CA ILE A 25 -26.78 -18.59 15.02
C ILE A 25 -28.11 -17.86 15.06
N GLY A 26 -28.68 -17.59 13.89
CA GLY A 26 -29.99 -16.96 13.78
C GLY A 26 -30.19 -16.20 12.48
N GLU A 27 -31.34 -15.56 12.40
CA GLU A 27 -31.74 -14.67 11.31
C GLU A 27 -31.87 -13.25 11.84
N TYR A 28 -31.18 -12.32 11.20
CA TYR A 28 -31.13 -10.94 11.65
C TYR A 28 -31.33 -9.98 10.47
N SER A 29 -32.11 -8.92 10.71
CA SER A 29 -31.97 -7.72 9.89
C SER A 29 -30.61 -7.05 10.13
N GLU A 30 -30.16 -6.23 9.19
CA GLU A 30 -28.95 -5.40 9.31
C GLU A 30 -28.93 -4.58 10.63
N LEU A 31 -30.08 -4.07 11.07
CA LEU A 31 -30.21 -3.28 12.28
C LEU A 31 -30.06 -4.14 13.54
N GLN A 32 -30.73 -5.29 13.58
CA GLN A 32 -30.62 -6.22 14.71
C GLN A 32 -29.19 -6.74 14.83
N LEU A 33 -28.57 -7.13 13.72
CA LEU A 33 -27.17 -7.55 13.71
C LEU A 33 -26.28 -6.47 14.29
N ALA A 34 -26.42 -5.22 13.81
CA ALA A 34 -25.59 -4.13 14.28
C ALA A 34 -25.78 -3.80 15.76
N GLU A 35 -27.01 -3.91 16.28
CA GLU A 35 -27.29 -3.69 17.69
C GLU A 35 -26.69 -4.78 18.58
N ILE A 36 -26.82 -6.04 18.18
CA ILE A 36 -26.24 -7.17 18.92
C ILE A 36 -24.72 -7.02 18.98
N LEU A 37 -24.06 -6.78 17.86
CA LEU A 37 -22.61 -6.65 17.80
C LEU A 37 -22.09 -5.42 18.55
N ALA A 38 -22.79 -4.28 18.45
CA ALA A 38 -22.42 -3.09 19.21
C ALA A 38 -22.55 -3.31 20.73
N ASN A 39 -23.58 -4.03 21.18
CA ASN A 39 -23.77 -4.36 22.59
C ASN A 39 -22.72 -5.36 23.10
N GLU A 40 -22.28 -6.27 22.24
CA GLU A 40 -21.26 -7.25 22.58
C GLU A 40 -19.87 -6.62 22.70
N TRP A 41 -19.47 -5.78 21.75
CA TRP A 41 -18.07 -5.35 21.61
C TRP A 41 -17.76 -3.97 22.18
N ILE A 42 -18.78 -3.11 22.35
CA ILE A 42 -18.58 -1.71 22.73
C ILE A 42 -19.12 -1.48 24.14
N ILE A 43 -18.28 -1.72 25.13
CA ILE A 43 -18.53 -1.39 26.53
C ILE A 43 -18.19 0.07 26.85
N ASP A 44 -18.71 0.52 27.99
CA ASP A 44 -18.39 1.83 28.52
C ASP A 44 -16.92 1.90 28.91
N CYS A 45 -16.26 2.98 28.50
CA CYS A 45 -14.87 3.21 28.85
C CYS A 45 -14.82 4.09 30.10
N LEU A 46 -14.17 3.58 31.14
CA LEU A 46 -13.85 4.34 32.34
C LEU A 46 -12.77 5.38 31.99
N ASP A 47 -13.09 6.65 32.21
CA ASP A 47 -12.13 7.76 32.17
C ASP A 47 -11.36 7.93 30.85
N CYS A 48 -11.97 7.59 29.72
CA CYS A 48 -11.39 7.91 28.42
C CYS A 48 -11.33 9.42 28.12
N GLY A 49 -11.95 10.30 28.93
CA GLY A 49 -12.02 11.74 28.65
C GLY A 49 -12.81 12.11 27.38
N LYS A 50 -13.38 11.13 26.68
CA LYS A 50 -14.05 11.29 25.38
C LYS A 50 -15.24 12.23 25.43
N HIS A 51 -15.96 12.30 26.55
CA HIS A 51 -17.12 13.20 26.71
C HIS A 51 -16.75 14.68 26.55
N LYS A 52 -15.48 15.05 26.79
CA LYS A 52 -15.03 16.45 26.73
C LYS A 52 -14.90 16.98 25.30
N TYR A 53 -14.72 16.12 24.30
CA TYR A 53 -14.47 16.55 22.91
C TYR A 53 -15.19 15.72 21.84
N CYS A 54 -15.72 14.54 22.17
CA CYS A 54 -16.46 13.72 21.23
C CYS A 54 -17.90 14.23 21.13
N ARG A 55 -18.29 14.79 19.98
CA ARG A 55 -19.69 15.19 19.70
C ARG A 55 -20.71 14.06 19.83
N TYR A 56 -20.23 12.82 19.84
CA TYR A 56 -21.06 11.63 19.99
C TYR A 56 -21.10 11.11 21.43
N GLY A 57 -20.31 11.64 22.37
CA GLY A 57 -20.28 11.16 23.75
C GLY A 57 -21.65 11.23 24.41
N VAL A 58 -22.18 10.10 24.87
CA VAL A 58 -23.42 10.04 25.66
C VAL A 58 -23.04 9.55 27.05
N SER A 59 -23.42 10.30 28.08
CA SER A 59 -23.25 9.88 29.47
C SER A 59 -24.17 8.70 29.76
N ASN A 60 -23.62 7.62 30.32
CA ASN A 60 -24.40 6.47 30.76
C ASN A 60 -24.58 6.59 32.27
N PHE A 61 -25.64 7.28 32.72
CA PHE A 61 -25.90 7.57 34.15
C PHE A 61 -26.30 6.34 35.00
N LYS A 62 -25.98 5.11 34.57
CA LYS A 62 -26.40 3.89 35.28
C LYS A 62 -25.49 3.46 36.43
N ASN A 63 -24.31 4.07 36.60
CA ASN A 63 -23.41 3.77 37.73
C ASN A 63 -23.42 4.88 38.78
N THR A 64 -23.78 4.53 40.02
CA THR A 64 -23.87 5.40 41.20
C THR A 64 -22.53 5.62 41.92
N SER A 65 -21.41 5.14 41.36
CA SER A 65 -20.06 5.45 41.83
C SER A 65 -19.48 6.60 41.01
N ASN A 66 -18.72 7.49 41.63
CA ASN A 66 -18.11 8.73 41.08
C ASN A 66 -17.23 8.61 39.81
N SER A 67 -17.31 7.53 39.04
CA SER A 67 -16.75 7.37 37.70
C SER A 67 -17.87 7.32 36.67
N GLU A 68 -18.09 8.43 35.96
CA GLU A 68 -19.00 8.45 34.82
C GLU A 68 -18.47 7.50 33.73
N SER A 69 -19.21 6.43 33.45
CA SER A 69 -18.89 5.47 32.40
C SER A 69 -19.47 5.95 31.07
N TYR A 70 -18.63 6.02 30.03
CA TYR A 70 -19.02 6.57 28.73
C TYR A 70 -18.93 5.52 27.63
N ARG A 71 -20.05 5.20 27.00
CA ARG A 71 -20.06 4.36 25.79
C ARG A 71 -19.50 5.15 24.61
N CYS A 72 -18.61 4.53 23.84
CA CYS A 72 -18.07 5.16 22.64
C CYS A 72 -19.11 5.14 21.50
N ASN A 73 -20.03 6.09 21.52
CA ASN A 73 -21.09 6.18 20.53
C ASN A 73 -20.56 6.41 19.10
N PHE A 74 -19.37 7.01 18.95
CA PHE A 74 -18.69 7.08 17.65
C PHE A 74 -18.44 5.67 17.07
N ALA A 75 -17.93 4.74 17.88
CA ALA A 75 -17.74 3.36 17.46
C ALA A 75 -19.08 2.66 17.20
N VAL A 76 -20.11 2.92 18.03
CA VAL A 76 -21.46 2.35 17.83
C VAL A 76 -22.06 2.78 16.49
N VAL A 77 -22.07 4.09 16.23
CA VAL A 77 -22.61 4.65 14.98
C VAL A 77 -21.79 4.17 13.78
N SER A 78 -20.46 4.13 13.89
CA SER A 78 -19.60 3.67 12.81
C SER A 78 -19.81 2.19 12.50
N LEU A 79 -19.91 1.32 13.51
CA LEU A 79 -20.22 -0.10 13.32
C LEU A 79 -21.61 -0.30 12.70
N LYS A 80 -22.62 0.43 13.18
CA LYS A 80 -23.97 0.40 12.60
C LYS A 80 -23.95 0.79 11.14
N ASN A 81 -23.27 1.89 10.80
CA ASN A 81 -23.13 2.32 9.41
C ASN A 81 -22.37 1.30 8.56
N PHE A 82 -21.28 0.73 9.09
CA PHE A 82 -20.56 -0.35 8.41
C PHE A 82 -21.51 -1.50 8.07
N ILE A 83 -22.26 -2.02 9.04
CA ILE A 83 -23.14 -3.17 8.83
C ILE A 83 -24.28 -2.88 7.85
N ILE A 84 -24.99 -1.77 8.07
CA ILE A 84 -26.13 -1.37 7.23
C ILE A 84 -25.69 -1.20 5.77
N ASN A 85 -24.54 -0.57 5.54
CA ASN A 85 -24.11 -0.25 4.17
C ASN A 85 -23.37 -1.39 3.47
N THR A 86 -22.96 -2.45 4.17
CA THR A 86 -22.10 -3.50 3.58
C THR A 86 -22.66 -4.92 3.67
N SER A 87 -23.66 -5.17 4.52
CA SER A 87 -24.16 -6.54 4.76
C SER A 87 -24.86 -7.16 3.54
N HIS A 88 -25.33 -6.34 2.60
CA HIS A 88 -25.89 -6.82 1.33
C HIS A 88 -24.90 -7.71 0.56
N ALA A 89 -23.59 -7.47 0.68
CA ALA A 89 -22.52 -8.23 0.03
C ALA A 89 -22.43 -9.70 0.49
N ILE A 90 -23.10 -10.06 1.59
CA ILE A 90 -22.97 -11.40 2.20
C ILE A 90 -24.27 -12.17 2.34
N VAL A 91 -25.41 -11.62 1.89
CA VAL A 91 -26.76 -12.21 2.09
C VAL A 91 -26.79 -13.67 1.61
N ASP A 92 -26.41 -13.89 0.36
CA ASP A 92 -26.43 -15.21 -0.30
C ASP A 92 -25.06 -15.92 -0.26
N SER A 93 -24.16 -15.45 0.59
CA SER A 93 -22.80 -16.00 0.68
C SER A 93 -22.73 -17.21 1.62
N SER A 94 -21.68 -18.03 1.46
CA SER A 94 -21.43 -19.18 2.35
C SER A 94 -21.12 -18.76 3.79
N ASN A 95 -21.35 -19.66 4.76
CA ASN A 95 -21.00 -19.42 6.16
C ASN A 95 -19.53 -19.02 6.36
N LYS A 96 -18.61 -19.48 5.51
CA LYS A 96 -17.20 -19.07 5.54
C LYS A 96 -17.03 -17.57 5.25
N ILE A 97 -17.75 -17.04 4.25
CA ILE A 97 -17.70 -15.63 3.87
C ILE A 97 -18.40 -14.77 4.94
N LYS A 98 -19.55 -15.24 5.44
CA LYS A 98 -20.24 -14.61 6.58
C LYS A 98 -19.35 -14.54 7.82
N GLN A 99 -18.55 -15.58 8.09
CA GLN A 99 -17.58 -15.56 9.18
C GLN A 99 -16.51 -14.49 8.98
N LYS A 100 -15.98 -14.38 7.76
CA LYS A 100 -15.00 -13.35 7.42
C LYS A 100 -15.56 -11.94 7.61
N TYR A 101 -16.82 -11.74 7.25
CA TYR A 101 -17.51 -10.47 7.48
C TYR A 101 -17.66 -10.12 8.97
N LEU A 102 -18.09 -11.09 9.80
CA LEU A 102 -18.20 -10.89 11.26
C LEU A 102 -16.84 -10.58 11.89
N ASP A 103 -15.80 -11.30 11.47
CA ASP A 103 -14.42 -11.05 11.90
C ASP A 103 -13.94 -9.66 11.48
N SER A 104 -14.24 -9.23 10.24
CA SER A 104 -13.97 -7.87 9.77
C SER A 104 -14.69 -6.81 10.62
N ALA A 105 -15.98 -6.98 10.91
CA ALA A 105 -16.73 -6.04 11.75
C ALA A 105 -16.13 -5.90 13.16
N TYR A 106 -15.63 -7.00 13.74
CA TYR A 106 -14.94 -6.97 15.01
C TYR A 106 -13.61 -6.20 14.95
N TYR A 107 -12.76 -6.49 13.95
CA TYR A 107 -11.48 -5.80 13.81
C TYR A 107 -11.65 -4.32 13.46
N PHE A 108 -12.66 -3.97 12.66
CA PHE A 108 -13.05 -2.58 12.41
C PHE A 108 -13.42 -1.86 13.71
N THR A 109 -14.27 -2.48 14.54
CA THR A 109 -14.66 -1.92 15.85
C THR A 109 -13.46 -1.76 16.78
N THR A 110 -12.59 -2.78 16.83
CA THR A 110 -11.36 -2.76 17.64
C THR A 110 -10.42 -1.64 17.20
N TYR A 111 -10.26 -1.43 15.89
CA TYR A 111 -9.49 -0.34 15.33
C TYR A 111 -10.02 1.02 15.79
N LEU A 112 -11.34 1.25 15.68
CA LEU A 112 -11.96 2.49 16.12
C LEU A 112 -11.70 2.74 17.61
N LEU A 113 -11.92 1.75 18.46
CA LEU A 113 -11.76 1.89 19.91
C LEU A 113 -10.30 2.19 20.31
N LYS A 114 -9.33 1.47 19.72
CA LYS A 114 -7.90 1.67 19.99
C LYS A 114 -7.39 3.00 19.45
N SER A 115 -7.82 3.40 18.25
CA SER A 115 -7.40 4.67 17.65
C SER A 115 -7.94 5.86 18.45
N GLU A 116 -9.21 5.80 18.85
CA GLU A 116 -9.81 6.80 19.73
C GLU A 116 -9.11 6.89 21.09
N GLN A 117 -8.71 5.75 21.68
CA GLN A 117 -7.95 5.74 22.92
C GLN A 117 -6.60 6.42 22.76
N LEU A 118 -5.85 6.08 21.70
CA LEU A 118 -4.55 6.69 21.42
C LEU A 118 -4.68 8.21 21.21
N ASN A 119 -5.61 8.62 20.35
CA ASN A 119 -5.87 10.04 20.09
C ASN A 119 -6.25 10.80 21.37
N SER A 120 -7.06 10.19 22.24
CA SER A 120 -7.44 10.82 23.50
C SER A 120 -6.25 11.09 24.42
N ILE A 121 -5.26 10.20 24.46
CA ILE A 121 -4.06 10.36 25.28
C ILE A 121 -3.15 11.45 24.68
N LEU A 122 -3.06 11.49 23.35
CA LEU A 122 -2.19 12.43 22.64
C LEU A 122 -2.73 13.87 22.59
N VAL A 123 -4.05 14.06 22.63
CA VAL A 123 -4.68 15.39 22.56
C VAL A 123 -4.81 16.04 23.94
N ASP A 124 -4.97 15.25 25.01
CA ASP A 124 -5.11 15.76 26.38
C ASP A 124 -3.73 15.95 27.03
N ASN A 125 -3.23 17.19 27.02
CA ASN A 125 -1.94 17.55 27.60
C ASN A 125 -1.81 17.19 29.09
N GLU A 126 -2.90 17.17 29.86
CA GLU A 126 -2.86 16.81 31.28
C GLU A 126 -2.69 15.31 31.45
N LYS A 127 -3.40 14.49 30.67
CA LYS A 127 -3.17 13.04 30.60
C LYS A 127 -1.79 12.70 30.07
N PHE A 128 -1.37 13.37 29.01
CA PHE A 128 -0.04 13.21 28.41
C PHE A 128 1.08 13.47 29.43
N LYS A 129 0.92 14.49 30.29
CA LYS A 129 1.83 14.80 31.40
C LYS A 129 1.70 13.81 32.56
N HIS A 130 0.48 13.38 32.90
CA HIS A 130 0.21 12.41 33.97
C HIS A 130 0.92 11.07 33.73
N TYR A 131 0.98 10.61 32.48
CA TYR A 131 1.69 9.37 32.11
C TYR A 131 3.23 9.54 31.98
N GLY A 132 3.77 10.76 32.06
CA GLY A 132 5.21 11.01 32.21
C GLY A 132 6.10 10.33 31.16
N TRP A 133 7.04 9.49 31.60
CA TRP A 133 7.96 8.75 30.71
C TRP A 133 7.26 7.64 29.90
N ASP A 134 6.15 7.09 30.41
CA ASP A 134 5.38 6.04 29.75
C ASP A 134 4.64 6.56 28.51
N THR A 135 4.49 7.87 28.37
CA THR A 135 3.87 8.52 27.21
C THR A 135 4.57 8.19 25.87
N LYS A 136 5.89 7.92 25.90
CA LYS A 136 6.61 7.40 24.71
C LYS A 136 6.15 5.99 24.33
N ALA A 137 5.82 5.15 25.31
CA ALA A 137 5.31 3.81 25.07
C ALA A 137 3.88 3.83 24.50
N TYR A 138 3.07 4.84 24.84
CA TYR A 138 1.74 5.04 24.25
C TYR A 138 1.79 5.32 22.75
N SER A 139 2.80 6.05 22.24
CA SER A 139 3.02 6.16 20.78
C SER A 139 3.27 4.80 20.13
N GLY A 140 3.79 3.82 20.88
CA GLY A 140 3.95 2.44 20.45
C GLY A 140 2.63 1.69 20.24
N LEU A 141 1.49 2.18 20.74
CA LEU A 141 0.15 1.62 20.46
C LEU A 141 -0.22 1.68 18.98
N ILE A 142 0.53 2.42 18.16
CA ILE A 142 0.36 2.40 16.70
C ILE A 142 0.61 1.00 16.10
N ILE A 143 1.49 0.19 16.71
CA ILE A 143 1.80 -1.16 16.26
C ILE A 143 0.57 -2.08 16.37
N PRO A 144 -0.05 -2.26 17.55
CA PRO A 144 -1.25 -3.09 17.65
C PRO A 144 -2.45 -2.53 16.87
N ILE A 145 -2.53 -1.21 16.64
CA ILE A 145 -3.54 -0.62 15.74
C ILE A 145 -3.32 -1.08 14.29
N ARG A 146 -2.07 -1.02 13.81
CA ARG A 146 -1.71 -1.52 12.47
C ARG A 146 -2.02 -3.01 12.32
N ASP A 147 -1.71 -3.82 13.33
CA ASP A 147 -1.96 -5.26 13.26
C ASP A 147 -3.46 -5.58 13.19
N VAL A 148 -4.31 -4.80 13.86
CA VAL A 148 -5.77 -4.89 13.74
C VAL A 148 -6.25 -4.50 12.34
N LEU A 149 -5.69 -3.44 11.75
CA LEU A 149 -5.99 -3.04 10.36
C LEU A 149 -5.59 -4.11 9.34
N ASN A 150 -4.44 -4.77 9.54
CA ASN A 150 -4.01 -5.88 8.67
C ASN A 150 -5.02 -7.03 8.75
N LYS A 151 -5.43 -7.45 9.96
CA LYS A 151 -6.46 -8.49 10.14
C LYS A 151 -7.80 -8.09 9.54
N LEU A 152 -8.19 -6.82 9.61
CA LEU A 152 -9.38 -6.32 8.93
C LEU A 152 -9.26 -6.52 7.40
N SER A 153 -8.15 -6.10 6.80
CA SER A 153 -7.87 -6.26 5.36
C SER A 153 -7.85 -7.73 4.93
N GLU A 154 -7.17 -8.58 5.70
CA GLU A 154 -7.09 -10.03 5.47
C GLU A 154 -8.44 -10.73 5.42
N ASN A 155 -9.44 -10.23 6.15
CA ASN A 155 -10.80 -10.78 6.13
C ASN A 155 -11.66 -10.13 5.05
N LEU A 156 -11.55 -8.81 4.85
CA LEU A 156 -12.30 -8.09 3.81
C LEU A 156 -11.92 -8.57 2.40
N LYS A 157 -10.65 -8.95 2.15
CA LYS A 157 -10.22 -9.49 0.85
C LYS A 157 -11.00 -10.72 0.39
N CYS A 158 -11.64 -11.44 1.32
CA CYS A 158 -12.48 -12.59 1.00
C CYS A 158 -13.89 -12.19 0.55
N ILE A 159 -14.25 -10.91 0.58
CA ILE A 159 -15.58 -10.38 0.26
C ILE A 159 -15.45 -9.44 -0.94
N PRO A 160 -15.58 -9.94 -2.18
CA PRO A 160 -15.26 -9.19 -3.40
C PRO A 160 -15.89 -7.80 -3.47
N ASP A 161 -17.15 -7.66 -3.10
CA ASP A 161 -17.90 -6.40 -3.18
C ASP A 161 -17.39 -5.32 -2.21
N LEU A 162 -16.69 -5.71 -1.14
CA LEU A 162 -16.18 -4.80 -0.11
C LEU A 162 -14.67 -4.59 -0.21
N PHE A 163 -14.01 -5.37 -1.05
CA PHE A 163 -12.56 -5.34 -1.17
C PHE A 163 -12.11 -4.42 -2.30
N MET A 164 -11.46 -3.32 -1.95
CA MET A 164 -10.72 -2.53 -2.91
C MET A 164 -9.27 -3.01 -2.93
N GLN A 165 -8.89 -3.65 -4.04
CA GLN A 165 -7.53 -4.11 -4.22
C GLN A 165 -6.59 -2.94 -4.46
N THR A 166 -5.63 -2.74 -3.57
CA THR A 166 -4.53 -1.79 -3.79
C THR A 166 -3.39 -2.50 -4.51
N SER A 167 -2.74 -1.81 -5.44
CA SER A 167 -1.59 -2.36 -6.15
C SER A 167 -0.26 -2.04 -5.47
N ILE A 168 0.71 -2.94 -5.61
CA ILE A 168 2.12 -2.72 -5.25
C ILE A 168 3.00 -3.08 -6.44
N LEU A 169 3.98 -2.22 -6.72
CA LEU A 169 5.05 -2.45 -7.67
C LEU A 169 6.34 -2.77 -6.93
N LEU A 170 6.87 -3.96 -7.15
CA LEU A 170 8.19 -4.37 -6.68
C LEU A 170 9.21 -4.07 -7.77
N VAL A 171 10.22 -3.25 -7.46
CA VAL A 171 11.28 -2.84 -8.40
C VAL A 171 12.65 -3.37 -7.97
N GLU A 172 13.53 -3.62 -8.94
CA GLU A 172 14.83 -4.25 -8.68
C GLU A 172 15.79 -3.36 -7.89
N GLY A 173 15.85 -2.07 -8.28
CA GLY A 173 16.81 -1.11 -7.79
C GLY A 173 16.17 0.11 -7.12
N GLU A 174 17.02 0.87 -6.44
CA GLU A 174 16.59 2.12 -5.81
C GLU A 174 16.37 3.22 -6.86
N SER A 175 16.93 3.05 -8.06
CA SER A 175 16.86 3.98 -9.19
C SER A 175 15.44 4.08 -9.74
N GLU A 176 14.83 2.93 -10.00
CA GLU A 176 13.46 2.84 -10.51
C GLU A 176 12.49 3.38 -9.46
N MET A 177 12.71 3.02 -8.19
CA MET A 177 11.94 3.57 -7.07
C MET A 177 12.08 5.09 -6.97
N THR A 178 13.29 5.62 -7.11
CA THR A 178 13.54 7.07 -7.11
C THR A 178 12.83 7.74 -8.29
N PHE A 179 12.97 7.22 -9.50
CA PHE A 179 12.28 7.75 -10.69
C PHE A 179 10.77 7.84 -10.46
N ILE A 180 10.14 6.74 -10.03
CA ILE A 180 8.68 6.72 -9.78
C ILE A 180 8.32 7.74 -8.70
N ASN A 181 9.03 7.79 -7.58
CA ASN A 181 8.73 8.74 -6.52
C ASN A 181 8.91 10.20 -6.96
N SER A 182 9.85 10.49 -7.86
CA SER A 182 10.04 11.84 -8.42
C SER A 182 8.94 12.24 -9.40
N THR A 183 8.17 11.28 -9.93
CA THR A 183 6.96 11.54 -10.74
C THR A 183 5.69 11.73 -9.91
N ARG A 184 5.71 11.40 -8.60
CA ARG A 184 4.56 11.55 -7.69
C ARG A 184 4.41 13.00 -7.20
N GLY A 185 3.18 13.49 -7.03
CA GLY A 185 2.89 14.74 -6.33
C GLY A 185 3.00 16.04 -7.14
N ILE A 186 3.38 16.01 -8.42
CA ILE A 186 3.56 17.25 -9.21
C ILE A 186 2.48 17.44 -10.28
N ASN A 187 1.76 16.40 -10.70
CA ASN A 187 0.61 16.53 -11.59
C ASN A 187 -0.23 15.23 -11.58
N ASN A 188 -1.53 15.33 -11.28
CA ASN A 188 -2.52 14.24 -11.26
C ASN A 188 -2.72 13.50 -12.60
N VAL A 189 -1.88 13.79 -13.61
CA VAL A 189 -2.05 13.38 -15.01
C VAL A 189 -1.95 11.86 -15.18
N TYR A 190 -1.23 11.15 -14.31
CA TYR A 190 -1.01 9.70 -14.48
C TYR A 190 -1.41 8.83 -13.28
N ARG A 191 -2.07 9.37 -12.26
CA ARG A 191 -2.61 8.58 -11.13
C ARG A 191 -1.58 7.67 -10.42
N MET A 192 -0.28 7.98 -10.55
CA MET A 192 0.84 7.18 -10.02
C MET A 192 0.96 7.22 -8.48
N GLU A 193 0.01 7.87 -7.81
CA GLU A 193 -0.10 7.99 -6.36
C GLU A 193 -0.90 6.85 -5.71
N HIS A 194 -1.60 6.03 -6.50
CA HIS A 194 -2.54 5.04 -5.98
C HIS A 194 -1.95 3.64 -5.70
N PHE A 195 -0.66 3.44 -5.98
CA PHE A 195 0.00 2.16 -5.71
C PHE A 195 1.25 2.32 -4.85
N ASN A 196 1.61 1.28 -4.11
CA ASN A 196 2.85 1.24 -3.34
C ASN A 196 4.03 0.86 -4.23
N VAL A 197 5.23 1.37 -3.93
CA VAL A 197 6.47 0.95 -4.62
C VAL A 197 7.47 0.52 -3.58
N GLU A 198 8.07 -0.66 -3.76
CA GLU A 198 9.13 -1.16 -2.88
C GLU A 198 10.28 -1.73 -3.71
N CYS A 199 11.51 -1.44 -3.27
CA CYS A 199 12.71 -2.00 -3.87
C CYS A 199 13.08 -3.33 -3.22
N TYR A 200 13.17 -4.42 -4.00
CA TYR A 200 13.56 -5.73 -3.49
C TYR A 200 15.08 -5.95 -3.44
N LYS A 201 15.90 -5.03 -3.96
CA LYS A 201 17.38 -5.02 -3.89
C LYS A 201 18.04 -6.23 -4.55
N GLY A 202 18.06 -6.24 -5.89
CA GLY A 202 18.48 -7.35 -6.76
C GLY A 202 19.79 -8.09 -6.44
N GLY A 203 20.80 -7.49 -5.80
CA GLY A 203 22.13 -8.10 -5.61
C GLY A 203 22.25 -9.22 -4.55
N GLY A 204 21.27 -9.41 -3.67
CA GLY A 204 21.31 -10.45 -2.61
C GLY A 204 19.96 -11.04 -2.22
N ASN A 205 18.86 -10.47 -2.73
CA ASN A 205 17.49 -10.89 -2.49
C ASN A 205 16.84 -11.57 -3.70
N LYS A 206 17.57 -11.78 -4.80
CA LYS A 206 17.15 -12.61 -5.95
C LYS A 206 16.97 -14.11 -5.61
N LYS A 207 17.25 -14.52 -4.36
CA LYS A 207 16.95 -15.90 -3.93
C LYS A 207 15.45 -16.12 -4.02
N LEU A 208 15.05 -17.14 -4.78
CA LEU A 208 13.65 -17.46 -5.09
C LEU A 208 12.74 -17.37 -3.86
N ALA A 209 13.12 -18.07 -2.79
CA ALA A 209 12.38 -18.11 -1.53
C ALA A 209 12.12 -16.73 -0.90
N ARG A 210 13.02 -15.75 -1.07
CA ARG A 210 12.82 -14.40 -0.51
C ARG A 210 11.80 -13.60 -1.31
N ILE A 211 11.81 -13.76 -2.64
CA ILE A 211 10.80 -13.15 -3.51
C ILE A 211 9.45 -13.80 -3.23
N GLU A 212 9.38 -15.12 -3.15
CA GLU A 212 8.14 -15.85 -2.81
C GLU A 212 7.56 -15.38 -1.47
N MET A 213 8.37 -15.32 -0.40
CA MET A 213 7.92 -14.79 0.89
C MET A 213 7.40 -13.35 0.81
N LEU A 214 8.01 -12.51 -0.04
CA LEU A 214 7.55 -11.13 -0.25
C LEU A 214 6.21 -11.11 -1.00
N LEU A 215 6.07 -11.95 -2.03
CA LEU A 215 4.83 -12.10 -2.79
C LEU A 215 3.70 -12.64 -1.91
N ASP A 216 3.96 -13.68 -1.11
CA ASP A 216 3.02 -14.26 -0.15
C ASP A 216 2.54 -13.19 0.83
N LYS A 217 3.48 -12.47 1.48
CA LYS A 217 3.14 -11.38 2.41
C LYS A 217 2.18 -10.36 1.79
N TYR A 218 2.43 -9.92 0.56
CA TYR A 218 1.59 -8.90 -0.08
C TYR A 218 0.25 -9.45 -0.56
N LYS A 219 0.22 -10.68 -1.08
CA LYS A 219 -1.03 -11.39 -1.40
C LYS A 219 -1.88 -11.63 -0.15
N ASP A 220 -1.25 -11.96 0.97
CA ASP A 220 -1.94 -12.20 2.23
C ASP A 220 -2.64 -10.95 2.76
N ILE A 221 -2.05 -9.77 2.55
CA ILE A 221 -2.66 -8.50 2.96
C ILE A 221 -3.67 -7.99 1.90
N GLY A 222 -3.68 -8.58 0.71
CA GLY A 222 -4.66 -8.34 -0.36
C GLY A 222 -4.13 -7.58 -1.58
N TYR A 223 -2.83 -7.31 -1.70
CA TYR A 223 -2.31 -6.49 -2.79
C TYR A 223 -2.38 -7.18 -4.17
N SER A 224 -2.65 -6.37 -5.20
CA SER A 224 -2.32 -6.71 -6.59
C SER A 224 -0.83 -6.48 -6.79
N ILE A 225 -0.09 -7.51 -7.18
CA ILE A 225 1.36 -7.41 -7.31
C ILE A 225 1.75 -7.19 -8.77
N TYR A 226 2.54 -6.14 -8.98
CA TYR A 226 3.26 -5.82 -10.19
C TYR A 226 4.76 -5.94 -9.91
N PHE A 227 5.51 -6.30 -10.95
CA PHE A 227 6.92 -6.60 -10.80
C PHE A 227 7.72 -5.95 -11.92
N GLN A 228 8.85 -5.35 -11.58
CA GLN A 228 9.84 -4.85 -12.51
C GLN A 228 11.19 -5.51 -12.22
N GLY A 229 11.86 -6.01 -13.25
CA GLY A 229 13.26 -6.45 -13.16
C GLY A 229 14.06 -6.14 -14.42
N ASP A 230 15.32 -6.57 -14.44
CA ASP A 230 16.25 -6.34 -15.56
C ASP A 230 16.61 -7.66 -16.28
N ARG A 231 16.81 -7.62 -17.60
CA ARG A 231 17.22 -8.78 -18.43
C ARG A 231 18.73 -8.96 -18.52
N ASP A 232 19.52 -8.05 -17.97
CA ASP A 232 20.98 -8.04 -18.01
C ASP A 232 21.53 -8.30 -19.44
N GLY A 233 20.87 -7.80 -20.49
CA GLY A 233 21.32 -7.92 -21.88
C GLY A 233 21.19 -9.31 -22.53
N LYS A 234 20.42 -10.25 -21.97
CA LYS A 234 20.20 -11.57 -22.60
C LYS A 234 19.16 -11.49 -23.73
N GLU A 235 19.64 -11.40 -24.97
CA GLU A 235 18.85 -11.14 -26.19
C GLU A 235 17.80 -12.21 -26.54
N ASN A 236 17.95 -13.45 -26.07
CA ASN A 236 17.04 -14.56 -26.40
C ASN A 236 15.89 -14.76 -25.41
N GLN A 237 15.75 -13.88 -24.41
CA GLN A 237 14.72 -14.03 -23.38
C GLN A 237 13.47 -13.22 -23.68
N THR A 238 12.32 -13.89 -23.71
CA THR A 238 10.97 -13.36 -24.00
C THR A 238 10.45 -12.33 -22.98
N GLY A 239 11.27 -11.92 -22.02
CA GLY A 239 10.97 -10.83 -21.09
C GLY A 239 10.24 -11.22 -19.82
N TYR A 240 10.21 -12.51 -19.51
CA TYR A 240 9.70 -13.00 -18.24
C TYR A 240 10.44 -14.27 -17.76
N GLU A 241 11.52 -14.70 -18.42
CA GLU A 241 12.18 -15.99 -18.11
C GLU A 241 12.81 -16.04 -16.73
N SER A 242 13.36 -14.91 -16.26
CA SER A 242 13.79 -14.74 -14.86
C SER A 242 12.65 -14.79 -13.85
N PHE A 243 11.40 -14.71 -14.32
CA PHE A 243 10.17 -14.80 -13.53
C PHE A 243 9.24 -15.93 -13.96
N PHE A 244 9.69 -16.83 -14.86
CA PHE A 244 8.86 -17.87 -15.47
C PHE A 244 8.23 -18.76 -14.41
N GLN A 245 9.05 -19.13 -13.41
CA GLN A 245 8.63 -19.93 -12.27
C GLN A 245 7.52 -19.25 -11.46
N TYR A 246 7.51 -17.92 -11.32
CA TYR A 246 6.44 -17.19 -10.63
C TYR A 246 5.17 -17.08 -11.48
N VAL A 247 5.29 -17.11 -12.81
CA VAL A 247 4.12 -17.12 -13.70
C VAL A 247 3.47 -18.51 -13.69
N GLU A 248 4.26 -19.58 -13.83
CA GLU A 248 3.75 -20.96 -13.84
C GLU A 248 3.09 -21.37 -12.51
N SER A 249 3.64 -20.91 -11.39
CA SER A 249 3.07 -21.15 -10.06
C SER A 249 1.84 -20.29 -9.75
N GLY A 250 1.42 -19.40 -10.66
CA GLY A 250 0.31 -18.46 -10.43
C GLY A 250 0.65 -17.34 -9.45
N TYR A 251 1.94 -17.14 -9.15
CA TYR A 251 2.40 -16.05 -8.30
C TYR A 251 2.20 -14.69 -8.95
N LEU A 252 2.51 -14.57 -10.24
CA LEU A 252 2.41 -13.34 -11.02
C LEU A 252 1.69 -13.61 -12.35
N LYS A 253 0.97 -12.61 -12.85
CA LYS A 253 0.46 -12.64 -14.22
C LYS A 253 1.49 -12.01 -15.15
N LYS A 254 1.61 -12.53 -16.38
CA LYS A 254 2.59 -12.03 -17.36
C LYS A 254 2.40 -10.54 -17.66
N GLU A 255 1.16 -10.09 -17.72
CA GLU A 255 0.79 -8.69 -17.94
C GLU A 255 1.17 -7.75 -16.78
N ASN A 256 1.47 -8.29 -15.59
CA ASN A 256 1.88 -7.54 -14.40
C ASN A 256 3.40 -7.43 -14.27
N ILE A 257 4.15 -7.87 -15.28
CA ILE A 257 5.62 -7.89 -15.27
C ILE A 257 6.14 -6.92 -16.32
N PHE A 258 7.06 -6.05 -15.91
CA PHE A 258 7.89 -5.25 -16.80
C PHE A 258 9.35 -5.68 -16.68
N GLN A 259 10.06 -5.72 -17.80
CA GLN A 259 11.49 -6.03 -17.78
C GLN A 259 12.27 -5.09 -18.67
N PHE A 260 13.21 -4.34 -18.08
CA PHE A 260 14.19 -3.57 -18.85
C PHE A 260 15.15 -4.54 -19.55
N LYS A 261 15.50 -4.24 -20.80
CA LYS A 261 16.53 -4.96 -21.56
C LYS A 261 17.92 -4.71 -20.98
N PHE A 262 18.16 -3.50 -20.49
CA PHE A 262 19.44 -3.03 -19.96
C PHE A 262 19.23 -2.33 -18.60
N ASP A 263 20.29 -1.72 -18.06
CA ASP A 263 20.20 -0.88 -16.87
C ASP A 263 19.31 0.35 -17.11
N PHE A 264 18.70 0.88 -16.04
CA PHE A 264 17.88 2.11 -16.06
C PHE A 264 18.47 3.27 -16.86
N GLU A 265 19.78 3.54 -16.75
CA GLU A 265 20.40 4.65 -17.48
C GLU A 265 20.37 4.43 -18.99
N THR A 266 20.44 3.19 -19.43
CA THR A 266 20.38 2.81 -20.85
C THR A 266 18.94 2.92 -21.37
N ALA A 267 17.95 2.83 -20.49
CA ALA A 267 16.54 2.98 -20.85
C ALA A 267 16.11 4.45 -21.09
N LEU A 268 16.93 5.42 -20.65
CA LEU A 268 16.69 6.85 -20.86
C LEU A 268 16.90 7.25 -22.33
N PRO A 269 16.07 8.15 -22.89
CA PRO A 269 16.41 8.83 -24.14
C PRO A 269 17.78 9.51 -24.02
N LYS A 270 18.67 9.32 -25.00
CA LYS A 270 20.04 9.85 -24.96
C LYS A 270 20.10 11.37 -24.73
N GLN A 271 19.24 12.13 -25.41
CA GLN A 271 19.14 13.58 -25.20
C GLN A 271 18.81 13.95 -23.75
N LEU A 272 17.92 13.18 -23.11
CA LEU A 272 17.55 13.41 -21.72
C LEU A 272 18.72 13.11 -20.79
N LEU A 273 19.40 11.97 -21.00
CA LEU A 273 20.58 11.61 -20.22
C LEU A 273 21.71 12.64 -20.38
N TYR A 274 21.99 13.09 -21.60
CA TYR A 274 22.95 14.15 -21.88
C TYR A 274 22.61 15.44 -21.11
N ASN A 275 21.38 15.92 -21.21
CA ASN A 275 20.94 17.14 -20.51
C ASN A 275 21.08 17.01 -18.98
N ILE A 276 20.80 15.82 -18.42
CA ILE A 276 20.97 15.55 -16.98
C ILE A 276 22.44 15.56 -16.59
N LEU A 277 23.32 14.94 -17.39
CA LEU A 277 24.76 14.89 -17.11
C LEU A 277 25.42 16.27 -17.23
N ILE A 278 25.01 17.09 -18.20
CA ILE A 278 25.40 18.50 -18.31
C ILE A 278 24.99 19.27 -17.05
N LYS A 279 23.75 19.09 -16.57
CA LYS A 279 23.25 19.73 -15.34
C LYS A 279 24.05 19.33 -14.09
N PHE A 280 24.74 18.20 -14.11
CA PHE A 280 25.58 17.73 -13.02
C PHE A 280 27.06 18.08 -13.21
N ASP A 281 27.40 18.90 -14.22
CA ASP A 281 28.76 19.27 -14.59
C ASP A 281 29.67 18.07 -14.93
N GLU A 282 29.06 16.95 -15.36
CA GLU A 282 29.77 15.71 -15.72
C GLU A 282 30.26 15.73 -17.18
N LEU A 283 29.68 16.59 -18.04
CA LEU A 283 29.99 16.68 -19.48
C LEU A 283 30.39 18.11 -19.89
N ASN A 284 31.46 18.64 -19.31
CA ASN A 284 31.89 20.00 -19.63
C ASN A 284 32.48 20.10 -21.06
N ASN A 285 31.94 21.02 -21.86
CA ASN A 285 32.38 21.31 -23.24
C ASN A 285 32.22 20.14 -24.24
N ILE A 286 31.35 19.18 -23.96
CA ILE A 286 31.01 18.09 -24.88
C ILE A 286 29.71 18.43 -25.58
N THR A 287 29.63 18.29 -26.91
CA THR A 287 28.36 18.49 -27.63
C THR A 287 27.47 17.25 -27.57
N PHE A 288 26.18 17.40 -27.91
CA PHE A 288 25.28 16.24 -27.96
C PHE A 288 25.70 15.26 -29.05
N GLU A 289 26.18 15.75 -30.20
CA GLU A 289 26.66 14.92 -31.31
C GLU A 289 27.86 14.07 -30.87
N GLU A 290 28.84 14.68 -30.20
CA GLU A 290 30.00 13.97 -29.64
C GLU A 290 29.59 12.92 -28.59
N PHE A 291 28.58 13.24 -27.78
CA PHE A 291 28.01 12.32 -26.81
C PHE A 291 27.30 11.14 -27.48
N ASP A 292 26.47 11.40 -28.49
CA ASP A 292 25.65 10.39 -29.17
C ASP A 292 26.52 9.37 -29.92
N GLU A 293 27.55 9.85 -30.62
CA GLU A 293 28.54 9.01 -31.33
C GLU A 293 29.27 8.07 -30.37
N LYS A 294 29.71 8.58 -29.21
CA LYS A 294 30.50 7.84 -28.21
C LYS A 294 29.67 6.92 -27.32
N THR A 295 28.34 7.06 -27.31
CA THR A 295 27.44 6.27 -26.47
C THR A 295 26.58 5.27 -27.24
N ASN A 296 26.99 4.90 -28.46
CA ASN A 296 26.19 4.03 -29.33
C ASN A 296 26.15 2.55 -28.84
N ASP A 297 25.00 2.21 -28.24
CA ASP A 297 24.37 0.93 -27.91
C ASP A 297 25.06 -0.21 -27.14
N LYS A 298 24.20 -0.90 -26.37
CA LYS A 298 24.36 -2.06 -25.47
C LYS A 298 24.87 -1.82 -24.05
N SER A 299 25.59 -0.72 -23.78
CA SER A 299 25.98 -0.41 -22.39
C SER A 299 26.39 1.05 -22.21
N VAL A 300 25.41 1.97 -22.21
CA VAL A 300 25.64 3.40 -21.96
C VAL A 300 26.53 3.61 -20.73
N ASN A 301 26.30 2.86 -19.65
CA ASN A 301 27.12 2.91 -18.44
C ASN A 301 28.62 2.60 -18.65
N ASN A 302 28.95 1.66 -19.55
CA ASN A 302 30.34 1.32 -19.83
C ASN A 302 30.99 2.34 -20.76
N ASN A 303 30.23 2.88 -21.72
CA ASN A 303 30.72 3.91 -22.63
C ASN A 303 30.95 5.23 -21.88
N LEU A 304 30.04 5.62 -21.00
CA LEU A 304 30.21 6.77 -20.10
C LEU A 304 31.49 6.69 -19.27
N LEU A 305 31.77 5.52 -18.72
CA LEU A 305 33.00 5.31 -17.95
C LEU A 305 34.26 5.36 -18.82
N LYS A 306 34.24 4.76 -20.02
CA LYS A 306 35.41 4.70 -20.89
C LYS A 306 35.73 6.03 -21.57
N GLU A 307 34.71 6.69 -22.11
CA GLU A 307 34.86 7.86 -22.98
C GLU A 307 34.87 9.18 -22.19
N PHE A 308 34.20 9.21 -21.04
CA PHE A 308 34.01 10.42 -20.25
C PHE A 308 34.43 10.28 -18.79
N ASN A 309 34.90 9.10 -18.35
CA ASN A 309 35.23 8.80 -16.95
C ASN A 309 34.05 9.00 -15.97
N ILE A 310 32.81 8.86 -16.47
CA ILE A 310 31.59 9.01 -15.68
C ILE A 310 31.13 7.63 -15.19
N ASN A 311 31.17 7.41 -13.87
CA ASN A 311 30.72 6.15 -13.27
C ASN A 311 29.28 6.23 -12.77
N THR A 312 28.33 5.97 -13.67
CA THR A 312 26.90 5.90 -13.37
C THR A 312 26.51 4.71 -12.51
N LYS A 313 27.38 3.70 -12.30
CA LYS A 313 27.11 2.58 -11.38
C LYS A 313 27.24 2.98 -9.91
N THR A 314 27.79 4.16 -9.62
CA THR A 314 27.80 4.69 -8.25
C THR A 314 26.38 4.99 -7.78
N LYS A 315 26.01 4.50 -6.58
CA LYS A 315 24.65 4.65 -6.04
C LYS A 315 24.17 6.12 -6.00
N SER A 316 25.10 7.05 -5.75
CA SER A 316 24.79 8.48 -5.67
C SER A 316 24.37 9.06 -7.03
N LEU A 317 25.20 8.86 -8.07
CA LEU A 317 24.93 9.40 -9.40
C LEU A 317 23.70 8.74 -10.03
N LYS A 318 23.58 7.41 -9.93
CA LYS A 318 22.42 6.64 -10.39
C LYS A 318 21.09 7.18 -9.85
N LYS A 319 21.00 7.45 -8.54
CA LYS A 319 19.81 8.04 -7.92
C LYS A 319 19.54 9.47 -8.39
N ARG A 320 20.58 10.29 -8.51
CA ARG A 320 20.45 11.68 -9.00
C ARG A 320 19.91 11.71 -10.43
N ILE A 321 20.44 10.85 -11.30
CA ILE A 321 19.96 10.70 -12.68
C ILE A 321 18.48 10.31 -12.68
N ALA A 322 18.11 9.26 -11.93
CA ALA A 322 16.72 8.80 -11.85
C ALA A 322 15.75 9.88 -11.34
N HIS A 323 16.17 10.66 -10.34
CA HIS A 323 15.36 11.74 -9.79
C HIS A 323 15.10 12.85 -10.80
N GLU A 324 16.15 13.29 -11.50
CA GLU A 324 16.03 14.37 -12.49
C GLU A 324 15.33 13.89 -13.76
N ALA A 325 15.48 12.62 -14.15
CA ALA A 325 14.69 12.02 -15.22
C ALA A 325 13.19 12.02 -14.90
N GLY A 326 12.81 11.66 -13.66
CA GLY A 326 11.42 11.69 -13.21
C GLY A 326 10.82 13.10 -13.25
N LYS A 327 11.58 14.11 -12.82
CA LYS A 327 11.17 15.51 -12.95
C LYS A 327 11.04 15.95 -14.40
N ALA A 328 12.05 15.69 -15.22
CA ALA A 328 12.07 16.11 -16.62
C ALA A 328 10.88 15.55 -17.40
N PHE A 329 10.53 14.28 -17.16
CA PHE A 329 9.35 13.63 -17.74
C PHE A 329 8.05 14.44 -17.53
N LEU A 330 7.86 15.01 -16.35
CA LEU A 330 6.65 15.78 -16.02
C LEU A 330 6.53 17.09 -16.82
N PHE A 331 7.65 17.64 -17.29
CA PHE A 331 7.71 18.91 -18.01
C PHE A 331 7.97 18.76 -19.51
N LEU A 332 7.95 17.53 -20.04
CA LEU A 332 8.06 17.31 -21.49
C LEU A 332 6.88 17.94 -22.23
N ASN A 333 7.20 18.69 -23.28
CA ASN A 333 6.21 19.15 -24.26
C ASN A 333 5.61 17.95 -25.02
N PRO A 334 4.48 18.12 -25.74
CA PRO A 334 3.80 17.00 -26.40
C PRO A 334 4.66 16.22 -27.43
N LEU A 335 5.52 16.91 -28.18
CA LEU A 335 6.37 16.28 -29.21
C LEU A 335 7.48 15.45 -28.57
N ASP A 336 8.20 16.02 -27.60
CA ASP A 336 9.25 15.33 -26.86
C ASP A 336 8.67 14.17 -26.04
N ARG A 337 7.42 14.30 -25.58
CA ARG A 337 6.70 13.22 -24.91
C ARG A 337 6.47 12.05 -25.86
N GLU A 338 6.06 12.29 -27.11
CA GLU A 338 5.86 11.19 -28.07
C GLU A 338 7.17 10.42 -28.33
N GLN A 339 8.29 11.14 -28.48
CA GLN A 339 9.59 10.51 -28.64
C GLN A 339 10.05 9.78 -27.36
N PHE A 340 9.82 10.37 -26.19
CA PHE A 340 10.10 9.73 -24.90
C PHE A 340 9.32 8.43 -24.75
N MET A 341 8.03 8.39 -25.12
CA MET A 341 7.19 7.19 -25.01
C MET A 341 7.67 6.03 -25.91
N LYS A 342 8.46 6.30 -26.95
CA LYS A 342 9.10 5.27 -27.80
C LYS A 342 10.31 4.63 -27.14
N SER A 343 10.92 5.28 -26.14
CA SER A 343 12.04 4.73 -25.37
C SER A 343 11.59 3.60 -24.44
N GLU A 344 12.55 2.83 -23.92
CA GLU A 344 12.24 1.77 -22.96
C GLU A 344 11.70 2.34 -21.63
N LEU A 345 12.22 3.47 -21.16
CA LEU A 345 11.65 4.16 -19.99
C LEU A 345 10.23 4.68 -20.27
N GLY A 346 9.96 5.09 -21.50
CA GLY A 346 8.60 5.42 -21.97
C GLY A 346 7.64 4.23 -21.86
N GLN A 347 8.07 3.06 -22.31
CA GLN A 347 7.30 1.82 -22.17
C GLN A 347 7.07 1.45 -20.70
N PHE A 348 8.07 1.69 -19.83
CA PHE A 348 7.90 1.51 -18.39
C PHE A 348 6.83 2.45 -17.83
N VAL A 349 6.86 3.72 -18.20
CA VAL A 349 5.83 4.70 -17.83
C VAL A 349 4.44 4.25 -18.28
N ASP A 350 4.29 3.70 -19.49
CA ASP A 350 3.02 3.14 -19.96
C ASP A 350 2.57 1.90 -19.17
N PHE A 351 3.51 1.08 -18.71
CA PHE A 351 3.22 -0.01 -17.78
C PHE A 351 2.71 0.52 -16.44
N LEU A 352 3.34 1.55 -15.88
CA LEU A 352 2.93 2.18 -14.61
C LEU A 352 1.48 2.71 -14.66
N LYS A 353 1.02 3.22 -15.80
CA LYS A 353 -0.37 3.70 -15.98
C LYS A 353 -1.43 2.61 -15.84
N ARG A 354 -1.04 1.34 -15.97
CA ARG A 354 -1.95 0.17 -15.86
C ARG A 354 -2.12 -0.28 -14.41
N ILE A 355 -1.28 0.21 -13.51
CA ILE A 355 -1.31 -0.14 -12.10
C ILE A 355 -2.41 0.70 -11.44
N GLN A 356 -3.56 0.07 -11.16
CA GLN A 356 -4.72 0.69 -10.51
C GLN A 356 -4.88 0.28 -9.06
#